data_AF-A0A524M0C8-F1
#
_entry.id   AF-A0A524M0C8-F1
#
_cell.length_a   1.000
_cell.length_b   1.000
_cell.length_c   1.000
_cell.angle_alpha   90.00
_cell.angle_beta   90.00
_cell.angle_gamma   90.00
#
_symmetry.space_group_name_H-M   'P 1'
#
loop_
_entity.id
_entity.type
_entity.pdbx_description
1 polymer ?
#
loop_
_entity_poly.entity_id
_entity_poly.type
_entity_poly.pdbx_seq_one_letter_code
_entity_poly.pdbx_strand_id
1 'polypeptide(L)'
;MVVVAIDAGTTGVRCMLVKSDGVPISISRRNWKYITPPDLEIAKEFDPDHFWHLVCTVVKEAIKISKVNHGDLEAVATTSQRHGSVFLDDKGKEVYAGPNIDARGAMTQYIIEESLGEKYHEITGCWP
;
A
#
# COMPACT_ATOMS: atom_id res chain seq x y z
N MET A 1 16.88 -14.33 -14.48
CA MET A 1 15.71 -13.66 -13.90
C MET A 1 15.89 -13.29 -12.44
N VAL A 2 15.96 -11.98 -12.20
CA VAL A 2 15.78 -11.36 -10.89
C VAL A 2 14.48 -10.55 -10.92
N VAL A 3 13.63 -10.76 -9.92
CA VAL A 3 12.36 -10.05 -9.72
C VAL A 3 12.51 -9.08 -8.56
N VAL A 4 12.06 -7.84 -8.76
CA VAL A 4 11.95 -6.81 -7.71
C VAL A 4 10.56 -6.91 -7.09
N ALA A 5 10.44 -7.35 -5.85
CA ALA A 5 9.18 -7.44 -5.12
C ALA A 5 9.04 -6.27 -4.14
N ILE A 6 8.07 -5.39 -4.39
CA ILE A 6 7.74 -4.24 -3.53
C ILE A 6 6.53 -4.60 -2.67
N ASP A 7 6.66 -4.47 -1.36
CA ASP A 7 5.62 -4.76 -0.37
C ASP A 7 5.36 -3.50 0.47
N ALA A 8 4.23 -2.85 0.20
CA ALA A 8 3.75 -1.67 0.90
C ALA A 8 2.83 -2.05 2.06
N GLY A 9 3.43 -2.48 3.17
CA GLY A 9 2.70 -2.93 4.36
C GLY A 9 2.25 -1.80 5.28
N THR A 10 1.35 -2.13 6.21
CA THR A 10 0.73 -1.20 7.16
C THR A 10 1.74 -0.48 8.08
N THR A 11 2.87 -1.12 8.40
CA THR A 11 3.89 -0.54 9.31
C THR A 11 5.20 -0.19 8.61
N GLY A 12 5.29 -0.42 7.31
CA GLY A 12 6.47 -0.05 6.53
C GLY A 12 6.44 -0.59 5.11
N VAL A 13 7.29 0.01 4.28
CA VAL A 13 7.52 -0.41 2.92
C VAL A 13 8.78 -1.26 2.86
N ARG A 14 8.75 -2.31 2.05
CA ARG A 14 9.86 -3.24 1.84
C ARG A 14 10.08 -3.45 0.35
N CYS A 15 11.33 -3.69 -0.01
CA CYS A 15 11.70 -4.19 -1.32
C CYS A 15 12.61 -5.40 -1.15
N MET A 16 12.31 -6.48 -1.86
CA MET A 16 13.12 -7.70 -1.91
C MET A 16 13.49 -7.98 -3.37
N LEU A 17 14.77 -8.24 -3.63
CA LEU A 17 15.18 -8.82 -4.91
C LEU A 17 15.23 -10.33 -4.73
N VAL A 18 14.57 -11.05 -5.62
CA VAL A 18 14.41 -12.51 -5.55
C VAL A 18 14.75 -13.14 -6.90
N LYS A 19 15.43 -14.28 -6.88
CA LYS A 19 15.67 -15.07 -8.09
C LYS A 19 14.41 -15.83 -8.50
N SER A 20 14.35 -16.31 -9.74
CA SER A 20 13.24 -17.11 -10.26
C SER A 20 12.98 -18.41 -9.51
N ASP A 21 13.98 -18.94 -8.81
CA ASP A 21 13.88 -20.12 -7.94
C ASP A 21 13.35 -19.80 -6.54
N GLY A 22 12.99 -18.54 -6.27
CA GLY A 22 12.49 -18.07 -4.98
C GLY A 22 13.58 -17.68 -3.97
N VAL A 23 14.87 -17.77 -4.33
CA VAL A 23 15.96 -17.41 -3.41
C VAL A 23 16.07 -15.89 -3.27
N PRO A 24 15.94 -15.33 -2.04
CA PRO A 24 16.12 -13.90 -1.82
C PRO A 24 17.60 -13.50 -1.95
N ILE A 25 17.85 -12.41 -2.67
CA ILE A 25 19.19 -11.84 -2.89
C ILE A 25 19.46 -10.70 -1.90
N SER A 26 18.49 -9.80 -1.73
CA SER A 26 18.58 -8.66 -0.83
C SER A 26 17.20 -8.24 -0.34
N ILE A 27 17.18 -7.53 0.78
CA ILE A 27 15.99 -6.88 1.32
C ILE A 27 16.35 -5.51 1.86
N SER A 28 15.49 -4.52 1.61
CA SER A 28 15.48 -3.24 2.32
C SER A 28 14.09 -2.95 2.87
N ARG A 29 14.04 -2.22 3.98
CA ARG A 29 12.82 -1.83 4.68
C ARG A 29 12.94 -0.41 5.21
N ARG A 30 11.82 0.31 5.19
CA ARG A 30 11.60 1.53 5.96
C ARG A 30 10.25 1.48 6.66
N ASN A 31 10.23 1.93 7.91
CA ASN A 31 9.00 2.08 8.65
C ASN A 31 8.36 3.42 8.31
N TRP A 32 7.04 3.47 8.43
CA TRP A 32 6.23 4.68 8.29
C TRP A 32 5.10 4.65 9.32
N LYS A 33 4.36 5.75 9.43
CA LYS A 33 3.25 5.88 10.37
C LYS A 33 2.07 6.58 9.71
N TYR A 34 0.88 6.23 10.19
CA TYR A 34 -0.33 6.99 9.88
C TYR A 34 -0.42 8.28 10.68
N ILE A 35 -1.08 9.25 10.08
CA ILE A 35 -1.45 10.52 10.64
C ILE A 35 -2.89 10.40 11.12
N THR A 36 -3.18 10.96 12.30
CA THR A 36 -4.55 11.10 12.80
C THR A 36 -4.93 12.57 12.67
N PRO A 37 -5.97 12.91 11.89
CA PRO A 37 -6.47 14.28 11.83
C PRO A 37 -6.84 14.79 13.24
N PRO A 38 -6.49 16.03 13.61
CA PRO A 38 -6.74 16.55 14.96
C PRO A 38 -8.23 16.65 15.33
N ASP A 39 -9.07 16.78 14.32
CA ASP A 39 -10.52 16.97 14.39
C ASP A 39 -11.32 15.66 14.28
N LEU A 40 -10.66 14.53 14.02
CA LEU A 40 -11.31 13.24 13.84
C LEU A 40 -10.43 12.08 14.31
N GLU A 41 -10.51 11.72 15.60
CA GLU A 41 -9.64 10.70 16.22
C GLU A 41 -9.78 9.30 15.61
N ILE A 42 -10.98 8.97 15.12
CA ILE A 42 -11.30 7.70 14.46
C ILE A 42 -10.70 7.60 13.05
N ALA A 43 -10.24 8.72 12.49
CA ALA A 43 -9.66 8.75 11.17
C ALA A 43 -8.17 8.40 11.18
N LYS A 44 -7.71 7.83 10.07
CA LYS A 44 -6.30 7.57 9.79
C LYS A 44 -6.00 7.97 8.36
N GLU A 45 -4.84 8.56 8.13
CA GLU A 45 -4.36 9.01 6.83
C GLU A 45 -2.87 8.71 6.69
N PHE A 46 -2.34 8.75 5.46
CA PHE A 46 -0.90 8.78 5.23
C PHE A 46 -0.54 9.82 4.19
N ASP A 47 0.67 10.37 4.31
CA ASP A 47 1.23 11.27 3.31
C ASP A 47 1.67 10.44 2.07
N PRO A 48 1.04 10.65 0.89
CA PRO A 48 1.37 9.91 -0.32
C PRO A 48 2.77 10.23 -0.87
N ASP A 49 3.24 11.47 -0.74
CA ASP A 49 4.58 11.89 -1.18
C ASP A 49 5.65 11.21 -0.31
N HIS A 50 5.44 11.20 1.00
CA HIS A 50 6.32 10.50 1.93
C HIS A 50 6.33 8.99 1.66
N PHE A 51 5.15 8.39 1.44
CA PHE A 51 5.03 6.97 1.09
C PHE A 51 5.82 6.63 -0.18
N TRP A 52 5.64 7.40 -1.26
CA TRP A 52 6.34 7.19 -2.52
C TRP A 52 7.86 7.36 -2.37
N HIS A 53 8.28 8.35 -1.59
CA HIS A 53 9.69 8.53 -1.25
C HIS A 53 10.29 7.28 -0.56
N LEU A 54 9.54 6.67 0.37
CA LEU A 54 9.97 5.45 1.05
C LEU A 54 10.04 4.25 0.10
N VAL A 55 9.07 4.08 -0.79
CA VAL A 55 9.10 3.06 -1.85
C VAL A 55 10.36 3.20 -2.70
N CYS A 56 10.63 4.39 -3.21
CA CYS A 56 11.83 4.68 -4.01
C CYS A 56 13.11 4.39 -3.22
N THR A 57 13.13 4.72 -1.93
CA THR A 57 14.28 4.50 -1.05
C THR A 57 14.58 3.01 -0.89
N VAL A 58 13.58 2.20 -0.53
CA VAL A 58 13.81 0.76 -0.31
C VAL A 58 14.18 0.02 -1.60
N VAL A 59 13.66 0.44 -2.75
CA VAL A 59 14.04 -0.14 -4.05
C VAL A 59 15.51 0.16 -4.37
N LYS A 60 15.93 1.43 -4.25
CA LYS A 60 17.33 1.83 -4.50
C LYS A 60 18.29 1.11 -3.57
N GLU A 61 17.93 0.96 -2.30
CA GLU A 61 18.75 0.24 -1.32
C GLU A 61 18.84 -1.25 -1.60
N ALA A 62 17.72 -1.91 -1.92
CA ALA A 62 17.72 -3.33 -2.22
C ALA A 62 18.58 -3.64 -3.47
N ILE A 63 18.49 -2.82 -4.52
CA ILE A 63 19.35 -2.92 -5.70
C ILE A 63 20.82 -2.74 -5.30
N LYS A 64 21.15 -1.68 -4.54
CA LYS A 64 22.52 -1.42 -4.07
C LYS A 64 23.11 -2.57 -3.25
N ILE A 65 22.32 -3.17 -2.34
CA ILE A 65 22.74 -4.29 -1.50
C ILE A 65 22.98 -5.55 -2.33
N SER A 66 22.12 -5.80 -3.33
CA SER A 66 22.18 -7.02 -4.16
C SER A 66 23.40 -7.11 -5.06
N LYS A 67 24.00 -5.96 -5.42
CA LYS A 67 25.10 -5.85 -6.41
C LYS A 67 24.77 -6.43 -7.80
N VAL A 68 23.50 -6.62 -8.13
CA VAL A 68 23.07 -7.04 -9.47
C VAL A 68 23.17 -5.87 -10.45
N ASN A 69 23.38 -6.16 -11.74
CA ASN A 69 23.33 -5.11 -12.75
C ASN A 69 21.87 -4.77 -13.06
N HIS A 70 21.62 -3.54 -13.49
CA HIS A 70 20.27 -3.13 -13.89
C HIS A 70 19.70 -3.99 -15.02
N GLY A 71 20.54 -4.53 -15.90
CA GLY A 71 20.12 -5.44 -16.98
C GLY A 71 19.68 -6.83 -16.52
N ASP A 72 19.95 -7.21 -15.26
CA ASP A 72 19.55 -8.51 -14.69
C ASP A 72 18.14 -8.46 -14.05
N LEU A 73 17.57 -7.26 -13.89
CA LEU A 73 16.23 -7.03 -13.35
C LEU A 73 15.21 -7.21 -14.47
N GLU A 74 14.41 -8.27 -14.38
CA GLU A 74 13.52 -8.68 -15.47
C GLU A 74 12.05 -8.42 -15.18
N ALA A 75 11.65 -8.28 -13.92
CA ALA A 75 10.27 -8.02 -13.54
C ALA A 75 10.15 -7.22 -12.24
N VAL A 76 9.01 -6.52 -12.10
CA VAL A 76 8.58 -5.88 -10.85
C VAL A 76 7.26 -6.50 -10.42
N ALA A 77 7.20 -6.99 -9.20
CA ALA A 77 6.00 -7.44 -8.53
C ALA A 77 5.66 -6.48 -7.39
N THR A 78 4.38 -6.18 -7.22
CA THR A 78 3.90 -5.26 -6.18
C THR A 78 2.84 -5.95 -5.33
N THR A 79 2.89 -5.70 -4.02
CA THR A 79 1.84 -6.02 -3.07
C THR A 79 1.72 -4.89 -2.06
N SER A 80 0.56 -4.78 -1.41
CA SER A 80 0.28 -3.72 -0.45
C SER A 80 -0.67 -4.17 0.64
N GLN A 81 -0.82 -3.33 1.66
CA GLN A 81 -2.03 -3.35 2.47
C GLN A 81 -3.28 -3.31 1.58
N ARG A 82 -4.28 -4.10 1.96
CA ARG A 82 -5.58 -4.16 1.27
C ARG A 82 -6.51 -3.09 1.82
N HIS A 83 -7.52 -2.70 1.04
CA HIS A 83 -8.54 -1.70 1.41
C HIS A 83 -8.02 -0.30 1.75
N GLY A 84 -6.73 -0.02 1.54
CA GLY A 84 -6.26 1.36 1.48
C GLY A 84 -6.77 2.04 0.20
N SER A 85 -7.06 3.33 0.28
CA SER A 85 -7.57 4.13 -0.83
C SER A 85 -6.68 5.34 -1.06
N VAL A 86 -6.38 5.62 -2.33
CA VAL A 86 -5.72 6.85 -2.76
C VAL A 86 -6.60 7.46 -3.84
N PHE A 87 -6.99 8.72 -3.67
CA PHE A 87 -7.78 9.46 -4.65
C PHE A 87 -6.88 10.41 -5.41
N LEU A 88 -7.11 10.52 -6.71
CA LEU A 88 -6.34 11.33 -7.62
C LEU A 88 -7.23 12.43 -8.23
N ASP A 89 -6.64 13.59 -8.50
CA ASP A 89 -7.26 14.62 -9.34
C ASP A 89 -7.18 14.29 -10.84
N ASP A 90 -7.67 15.19 -11.68
CA ASP A 90 -7.69 15.06 -13.15
C ASP A 90 -6.29 15.02 -13.79
N LYS A 91 -5.26 15.42 -13.05
CA LYS A 91 -3.84 15.40 -13.45
C LYS A 91 -3.10 14.21 -12.87
N GLY A 92 -3.79 13.33 -12.14
CA GLY A 92 -3.19 12.16 -11.51
C GLY A 92 -2.44 12.47 -10.22
N LYS A 93 -2.63 13.67 -9.63
CA LYS A 93 -2.02 14.02 -8.35
C LYS A 93 -2.89 13.52 -7.20
N GLU A 94 -2.26 12.94 -6.19
CA GLU A 94 -2.91 12.48 -4.98
C GLU A 94 -3.56 13.64 -4.21
N VAL A 95 -4.84 13.50 -3.92
CA VAL A 95 -5.63 14.45 -3.11
C VAL A 95 -6.03 13.89 -1.75
N TYR A 96 -6.00 12.56 -1.61
CA TYR A 96 -6.29 11.87 -0.35
C TYR A 96 -5.64 10.49 -0.34
N ALA A 97 -5.23 10.04 0.84
CA ALA A 97 -4.65 8.73 1.08
C ALA A 97 -5.03 8.20 2.47
N GLY A 98 -5.81 7.11 2.49
CA GLY A 98 -6.37 6.49 3.70
C GLY A 98 -6.06 4.99 3.79
N PRO A 99 -5.67 4.46 4.97
CA PRO A 99 -5.49 3.04 5.18
C PRO A 99 -6.80 2.33 5.51
N ASN A 100 -6.76 1.00 5.56
CA ASN A 100 -7.91 0.16 5.93
C ASN A 100 -8.35 0.26 7.39
N ILE A 101 -7.57 0.92 8.24
CA ILE A 101 -7.90 1.14 9.65
C ILE A 101 -8.53 2.51 9.90
N ASP A 102 -8.80 3.27 8.84
CA ASP A 102 -9.57 4.51 8.90
C ASP A 102 -11.05 4.19 9.15
N ALA A 103 -11.56 4.54 10.33
CA ALA A 103 -12.92 4.21 10.74
C ALA A 103 -13.94 5.30 10.37
N ARG A 104 -13.56 6.37 9.65
CA ARG A 104 -14.50 7.45 9.31
C ARG A 104 -15.69 6.97 8.47
N GLY A 105 -15.52 5.89 7.71
CA GLY A 105 -16.59 5.27 6.92
C GLY A 105 -17.72 4.66 7.76
N ALA A 106 -17.47 4.31 9.02
CA ALA A 106 -18.50 3.79 9.92
C ALA A 106 -19.63 4.81 10.16
N MET A 107 -19.34 6.11 10.03
CA MET A 107 -20.32 7.18 10.17
C MET A 107 -21.37 7.20 9.05
N THR A 108 -21.10 6.54 7.92
CA THR A 108 -21.99 6.48 6.75
C THR A 108 -22.36 5.05 6.35
N GLN A 109 -21.96 4.05 7.14
CA GLN A 109 -22.22 2.63 6.89
C GLN A 109 -23.72 2.32 6.73
N TYR A 110 -24.59 2.98 7.53
CA TYR A 110 -26.04 2.80 7.48
C TYR A 110 -26.63 3.02 6.07
N ILE A 111 -26.01 3.87 5.25
CA ILE A 111 -26.47 4.14 3.87
C ILE A 111 -26.39 2.87 3.03
N ILE A 112 -25.31 2.09 3.18
CA ILE A 112 -25.10 0.83 2.47
C ILE A 112 -26.03 -0.24 3.04
N GLU A 113 -26.16 -0.32 4.36
CA GLU A 113 -27.05 -1.27 5.03
C GLU A 113 -28.51 -1.08 4.61
N GLU A 114 -29.01 0.16 4.60
CA GLU A 114 -30.38 0.48 4.18
C GLU A 114 -30.60 0.27 2.67
N SER A 115 -29.59 0.53 1.83
CA SER A 115 -29.72 0.44 0.38
C SER A 115 -29.59 -0.98 -0.18
N LEU A 116 -28.70 -1.80 0.40
CA LEU A 116 -28.34 -3.12 -0.13
C LEU A 116 -28.64 -4.26 0.84
N GLY A 117 -28.57 -4.03 2.15
CA GLY A 117 -28.74 -5.07 3.17
C GLY A 117 -27.90 -6.33 2.88
N GLU A 118 -28.52 -7.50 2.95
CA GLU A 118 -27.88 -8.80 2.72
C GLU A 118 -27.24 -8.94 1.32
N LYS A 119 -27.75 -8.22 0.30
CA LYS A 119 -27.18 -8.27 -1.06
C LYS A 119 -25.74 -7.80 -1.11
N TYR A 120 -25.33 -6.91 -0.20
CA TYR A 120 -23.94 -6.47 -0.12
C TYR A 120 -23.01 -7.67 0.10
N HIS A 121 -23.37 -8.56 1.04
CA HIS A 121 -22.61 -9.78 1.32
C HIS A 121 -22.69 -10.78 0.17
N GLU A 122 -23.85 -10.96 -0.46
CA GLU A 122 -23.99 -11.86 -1.62
C GLU A 122 -23.08 -11.48 -2.79
N ILE A 123 -22.91 -10.17 -3.04
CA ILE A 123 -22.11 -9.65 -4.16
C ILE A 123 -20.62 -9.60 -3.81
N THR A 124 -20.27 -9.17 -2.60
CA THR A 124 -18.90 -8.84 -2.23
C THR A 124 -18.20 -9.90 -1.39
N GLY A 125 -18.95 -10.78 -0.72
CA GLY A 125 -18.43 -11.67 0.32
C GLY A 125 -17.97 -10.94 1.59
N CYS A 126 -18.28 -9.65 1.73
CA CYS A 126 -17.97 -8.83 2.89
C CYS A 126 -19.24 -8.40 3.61
N TRP A 127 -19.14 -8.16 4.92
CA TRP A 127 -20.19 -7.45 5.64
C TRP A 127 -20.10 -5.94 5.34
N PRO A 128 -21.25 -5.25 5.23
CA PRO A 128 -21.28 -3.81 5.03
C PRO A 128 -20.72 -3.05 6.24
#